data_AF-A0A242AYX4-F1
#
_entry.id   AF-A0A242AYX4-F1
#
_cell.length_a   1.000
_cell.length_b   1.000
_cell.length_c   1.000
_cell.angle_alpha   90.00
_cell.angle_beta   90.00
_cell.angle_gamma   90.00
#
_symmetry.space_group_name_H-M   'P 1'
#
loop_
_entity.id
_entity.type
_entity.pdbx_description
1 polymer ?
#
loop_
_entity_poly.entity_id
_entity_poly.type
_entity_poly.pdbx_seq_one_letter_code
_entity_poly.pdbx_strand_id
1 'polypeptide(L)' 'MPMTQNEMVKLLLEHGGVKVKGGKGSHVKVKFPGVSRPIIVPKKLPKGTEHGILKQAGLK' A
#
# COMPACT_ATOMS: atom_id res chain seq x y z
N MET A 1 4.62 -15.11 -7.52
CA MET A 1 5.60 -14.40 -6.67
C MET A 1 4.86 -13.30 -5.93
N PRO A 2 5.26 -12.90 -4.71
CA PRO A 2 4.65 -11.75 -4.08
C PRO A 2 4.91 -10.49 -4.91
N MET A 3 3.95 -9.58 -4.94
CA MET A 3 4.11 -8.35 -5.70
C MET A 3 5.19 -7.45 -5.11
N THR A 4 5.83 -6.64 -5.94
CA THR A 4 6.80 -5.64 -5.51
C THR A 4 6.11 -4.44 -4.87
N GLN A 5 6.89 -3.65 -4.10
CA GLN A 5 6.39 -2.41 -3.52
C GLN A 5 5.84 -1.45 -4.58
N ASN A 6 6.49 -1.35 -5.74
CA ASN A 6 6.06 -0.45 -6.81
C ASN A 6 4.73 -0.89 -7.42
N GLU A 7 4.54 -2.20 -7.63
CA GLU A 7 3.28 -2.75 -8.10
C GLU A 7 2.15 -2.52 -7.09
N MET A 8 2.41 -2.72 -5.79
CA MET A 8 1.41 -2.46 -4.75
C MET A 8 1.02 -0.98 -4.70
N VAL A 9 2.00 -0.08 -4.76
CA VAL A 9 1.73 1.36 -4.78
C VAL A 9 0.93 1.72 -6.03
N LYS A 10 1.31 1.21 -7.21
CA LYS A 10 0.59 1.46 -8.46
C LYS A 10 -0.86 1.00 -8.37
N LEU A 11 -1.09 -0.22 -7.88
CA LEU A 11 -2.43 -0.79 -7.69
C LEU A 11 -3.29 0.10 -6.77
N LEU A 12 -2.74 0.53 -5.63
CA LEU A 12 -3.46 1.40 -4.70
C LEU A 12 -3.77 2.77 -5.32
N LEU A 13 -2.87 3.33 -6.13
CA LEU A 13 -3.11 4.60 -6.82
C LEU A 13 -4.21 4.47 -7.90
N GLU A 14 -4.22 3.37 -8.65
CA GLU A 14 -5.25 3.08 -9.66
C GLU A 14 -6.65 2.97 -9.03
N HIS A 15 -6.73 2.50 -7.79
CA HIS A 15 -7.99 2.37 -7.03
C HIS A 15 -8.32 3.62 -6.18
N GLY A 16 -7.77 4.79 -6.53
CA GLY A 16 -8.11 6.07 -5.90
C GLY A 16 -7.24 6.44 -4.69
N GLY A 17 -6.20 5.66 -4.40
CA GLY A 17 -5.18 6.02 -3.43
C GLY A 17 -4.34 7.21 -3.89
N VAL A 18 -3.78 7.94 -2.92
CA VAL A 18 -2.87 9.07 -3.17
C VAL A 18 -1.60 8.89 -2.37
N LYS A 19 -0.45 8.97 -3.03
CA LYS A 19 0.85 8.86 -2.36
C LYS A 19 1.09 10.09 -1.48
N VAL A 20 1.44 9.87 -0.22
CA VAL A 20 1.66 10.95 0.76
C VAL A 20 3.15 11.08 1.06
N LYS A 21 3.64 12.32 1.19
CA LYS A 21 5.00 12.61 1.65
C LYS A 21 5.16 12.20 3.13
N GLY A 22 6.35 11.74 3.53
CA GLY A 22 6.64 11.38 4.92
C GLY A 22 6.79 9.89 5.20
N GLY A 23 7.19 9.10 4.21
CA GLY A 23 7.78 7.78 4.42
C GLY A 23 9.22 7.92 4.92
N LYS A 24 9.57 7.25 6.02
CA LYS A 24 10.96 7.21 6.51
C LYS A 24 11.65 6.01 5.85
N GLY A 25 12.76 6.24 5.16
CA GLY A 25 13.51 5.21 4.46
C GLY A 25 12.70 4.55 3.33
N SER A 26 12.61 3.22 3.37
CA SER A 26 12.07 2.41 2.27
C SER A 26 10.56 2.15 2.33
N HIS A 27 9.81 2.81 3.22
CA HIS A 27 8.36 2.63 3.35
C HIS A 27 7.61 3.77 2.65
N VAL A 28 6.66 3.42 1.78
CA VAL A 28 5.80 4.37 1.09
C VAL A 28 4.47 4.49 1.83
N LYS A 29 3.96 5.72 1.99
CA LYS A 29 2.63 5.96 2.54
C LYS A 29 1.64 6.26 1.42
N VAL A 30 0.50 5.58 1.42
CA VAL A 30 -0.61 5.82 0.51
C VAL A 30 -1.86 6.13 1.32
N LYS A 31 -2.44 7.31 1.14
CA LYS A 31 -3.75 7.63 1.71
C LYS A 31 -4.81 7.02 0.80
N PHE A 32 -5.65 6.17 1.35
CA PHE A 32 -6.67 5.46 0.59
C PHE A 32 -8.07 5.95 1.02
N PRO A 33 -9.02 6.14 0.09
CA PRO A 33 -10.38 6.55 0.44
C PRO A 33 -11.02 5.57 1.43
N GLY A 34 -11.73 6.09 2.44
CA GLY A 34 -12.36 5.26 3.47
C GLY A 34 -11.42 4.70 4.55
N VAL A 35 -10.10 4.84 4.40
CA VAL A 35 -9.13 4.41 5.41
C VAL A 35 -8.65 5.63 6.20
N SER A 36 -8.91 5.63 7.52
CA SER A 36 -8.58 6.77 8.40
C SER A 36 -7.08 7.04 8.52
N ARG A 37 -6.24 6.00 8.40
CA ARG A 37 -4.79 6.09 8.46
C ARG A 37 -4.16 5.74 7.10
N PRO A 38 -3.08 6.41 6.68
CA PRO A 38 -2.36 6.01 5.48
C PRO A 38 -1.89 4.56 5.54
N ILE A 39 -2.09 3.83 4.46
CA ILE A 39 -1.55 2.48 4.24
C ILE A 39 -0.03 2.60 4.09
N ILE A 40 0.70 1.80 4.85
CA ILE A 40 2.17 1.77 4.82
C ILE A 40 2.61 0.57 3.99
N VAL A 41 3.23 0.85 2.84
CA VAL A 41 3.75 -0.18 1.94
C VAL A 41 5.26 -0.34 2.17
N PRO A 42 5.73 -1.46 2.76
CA PRO A 42 7.16 -1.74 2.93
C PRO A 42 7.83 -2.14 1.60
N LYS A 43 9.17 -2.06 1.55
CA LYS A 43 9.95 -2.46 0.36
C LYS A 43 9.84 -3.95 0.03
N LYS A 44 9.76 -4.80 1.07
CA LYS A 44 9.59 -6.25 0.95
C LYS A 44 8.17 -6.60 1.35
N LEU A 45 7.42 -7.19 0.44
CA LEU A 45 6.03 -7.60 0.64
C LEU A 45 5.95 -9.13 0.63
N PRO A 46 6.11 -9.82 1.75
CA PRO A 46 5.73 -11.23 1.81
C PRO A 46 4.20 -11.36 1.62
N LYS A 47 3.73 -12.52 1.15
CA LYS A 47 2.32 -12.76 0.80
C LYS A 47 1.32 -12.33 1.88
N GLY A 48 1.64 -12.54 3.16
CA GLY A 48 0.78 -12.13 4.26
C GLY A 48 0.62 -10.61 4.38
N THR A 49 1.70 -9.86 4.17
CA THR A 49 1.68 -8.40 4.18
C THR A 49 0.95 -7.83 2.97
N GLU A 50 1.15 -8.44 1.79
CA GLU A 50 0.40 -8.11 0.58
C GLU A 50 -1.11 -8.25 0.81
N HIS A 51 -1.56 -9.42 1.30
CA HIS A 51 -2.97 -9.63 1.64
C HIS A 51 -3.49 -8.68 2.72
N GLY A 52 -2.69 -8.39 3.75
CA GLY A 52 -3.08 -7.45 4.80
C GLY A 52 -3.33 -6.04 4.26
N ILE A 53 -2.49 -5.58 3.32
CA ILE A 53 -2.65 -4.28 2.66
C ILE A 53 -3.89 -4.27 1.76
N LEU A 54 -4.11 -5.32 0.97
CA LEU A 54 -5.29 -5.42 0.11
C LEU A 54 -6.59 -5.41 0.92
N LYS A 55 -6.61 -6.12 2.06
CA LYS A 55 -7.75 -6.12 2.99
C LYS A 55 -7.98 -4.76 3.63
N GLN A 56 -6.90 -4.07 4.02
CA GLN A 56 -7.00 -2.70 4.54
C GLN A 56 -7.53 -1.71 3.49
N ALA A 57 -7.19 -1.92 2.21
CA ALA A 57 -7.71 -1.14 1.09
C ALA A 57 -9.12 -1.57 0.63
N GLY A 58 -9.70 -2.63 1.20
CA GLY A 58 -11.00 -3.16 0.78
C GLY A 58 -11.00 -3.81 -0.60
N LEU A 59 -9.83 -4.24 -1.10
CA LEU A 59 -9.68 -4.86 -2.42
C LEU A 59 -9.75 -6.40 -2.37
N LYS A 60 -9.68 -7.00 -1.17
CA LYS A 60 -9.74 -8.45 -0.94
C LYS A 60 -10.17 -8.82 0.48
#